data_AF-A0A2S8X195-F1
#
_entry.id   AF-A0A2S8X195-F1
#
_cell.length_a   1.000
_cell.length_b   1.000
_cell.length_c   1.000
_cell.angle_alpha   90.00
_cell.angle_beta   90.00
_cell.angle_gamma   90.00
#
_symmetry.space_group_name_H-M   'P 1'
#
loop_
_entity.id
_entity.type
_entity.pdbx_description
1 polymer ?
#
loop_
_entity_poly.entity_id
_entity_poly.type
_entity_poly.pdbx_seq_one_letter_code
_entity_poly.pdbx_strand_id
1 'polypeptide(L)'
;MDAIRKAGNVILHLESKKFIPKNELTLYTTCEPCPMCTGTIVLSFIKKVVWAANDKDIGAFKKFKELNSELPIYNDLFHDIEFVAAPYRDLELRQRKMLAEWNNSRGYTDNHWNDELVNEIVQ
;
A
#
# COMPACT_ATOMS: atom_id res chain seq x y z
N MET A 1 -3.99 -7.73 3.19
CA MET A 1 -4.84 -8.88 2.82
C MET A 1 -6.02 -9.05 3.76
N ASP A 2 -5.80 -9.23 5.06
CA ASP A 2 -6.89 -9.56 5.99
C ASP A 2 -7.99 -8.51 6.09
N ALA A 3 -7.63 -7.22 6.03
CA ALA A 3 -8.60 -6.13 6.01
C ALA A 3 -9.59 -6.28 4.84
N ILE A 4 -9.08 -6.59 3.65
CA ILE A 4 -9.89 -6.81 2.44
C ILE A 4 -10.78 -8.06 2.59
N ARG A 5 -10.22 -9.16 3.11
CA ARG A 5 -10.98 -10.39 3.35
C ARG A 5 -12.14 -10.16 4.33
N LYS A 6 -11.90 -9.43 5.41
CA LYS A 6 -12.92 -9.05 6.40
C LYS A 6 -13.98 -8.13 5.80
N ALA A 7 -13.61 -7.30 4.83
CA ALA A 7 -14.53 -6.46 4.06
C ALA A 7 -15.23 -7.21 2.90
N GLY A 8 -15.11 -8.53 2.78
CA GLY A 8 -15.63 -9.27 1.63
C GLY A 8 -17.13 -9.08 1.38
N ASN A 9 -17.94 -8.95 2.44
CA ASN A 9 -19.38 -8.72 2.35
C ASN A 9 -19.77 -7.31 1.84
N VAL A 10 -18.86 -6.33 1.90
CA VAL A 10 -19.07 -4.98 1.35
C VAL A 10 -18.42 -4.79 -0.03
N ILE A 11 -17.59 -5.75 -0.46
CA ILE A 11 -16.95 -5.78 -1.78
C ILE A 11 -17.76 -6.64 -2.76
N LEU A 12 -18.37 -7.71 -2.27
CA LEU A 12 -19.02 -8.75 -3.06
C LEU A 12 -20.44 -9.02 -2.53
N HIS A 13 -21.42 -9.06 -3.43
CA HIS A 13 -22.70 -9.68 -3.12
C HIS A 13 -22.49 -11.19 -2.95
N LEU A 14 -22.56 -11.68 -1.71
CA LEU A 14 -22.23 -13.07 -1.38
C LEU A 14 -23.10 -14.10 -2.10
N GLU A 15 -24.40 -13.83 -2.23
CA GLU A 15 -25.35 -14.74 -2.88
C GLU A 15 -25.10 -14.83 -4.39
N SER A 16 -25.00 -13.68 -5.06
CA SER A 16 -24.82 -13.63 -6.51
C SER A 16 -23.37 -13.81 -6.95
N LYS A 17 -22.42 -13.77 -6.02
CA LYS A 17 -20.95 -13.77 -6.25
C LYS A 17 -20.51 -12.68 -7.22
N LYS A 18 -21.23 -11.54 -7.23
CA LYS A 18 -20.93 -10.39 -8.08
C LYS A 18 -20.28 -9.28 -7.27
N PHE A 19 -19.22 -8.68 -7.83
CA PHE A 19 -18.61 -7.49 -7.24
C PHE A 19 -19.58 -6.32 -7.20
N ILE A 20 -19.40 -5.44 -6.22
CA ILE A 20 -20.16 -4.20 -6.08
C ILE A 20 -19.37 -3.10 -6.84
N PRO A 21 -19.79 -2.72 -8.06
CA PRO A 21 -18.97 -1.90 -8.96
C PRO A 21 -18.85 -0.42 -8.54
N LYS A 22 -19.78 0.07 -7.71
CA LYS A 22 -19.82 1.47 -7.22
C LYS A 22 -19.49 1.56 -5.72
N ASN A 23 -18.54 0.76 -5.22
CA ASN A 23 -18.08 0.93 -3.85
C ASN A 23 -17.12 2.14 -3.77
N GLU A 24 -17.15 2.89 -2.67
CA GLU A 24 -16.26 4.05 -2.41
C GLU A 24 -15.20 3.69 -1.35
N LEU A 25 -14.73 2.44 -1.38
CA LEU A 25 -13.85 1.94 -0.33
C LEU A 25 -12.48 2.62 -0.41
N THR A 26 -12.04 3.13 0.75
CA THR A 26 -10.68 3.62 0.97
C THR A 26 -9.93 2.67 1.90
N LEU A 27 -8.79 2.17 1.45
CA LEU A 27 -7.89 1.36 2.25
C LEU A 27 -6.78 2.21 2.85
N TYR A 28 -6.66 2.19 4.17
CA TYR A 28 -5.56 2.82 4.89
C TYR A 28 -4.55 1.74 5.31
N THR A 29 -3.28 1.93 4.98
CA THR A 29 -2.17 1.08 5.42
C THR A 29 -1.07 1.92 6.06
N THR A 30 -0.22 1.31 6.88
CA THR A 30 0.90 2.06 7.44
C THR A 30 2.07 2.15 6.46
N CYS A 31 2.30 1.12 5.63
CA CYS A 31 3.31 1.12 4.58
C CYS A 31 2.70 1.02 3.18
N GLU A 32 3.49 1.46 2.19
CA GLU A 32 3.19 1.26 0.78
C GLU A 32 2.90 -0.22 0.49
N PRO A 33 1.81 -0.54 -0.24
CA PRO A 33 1.50 -1.92 -0.59
C PRO A 33 2.62 -2.57 -1.41
N CYS A 34 3.04 -3.78 -1.01
CA CYS A 34 3.95 -4.62 -1.78
C CYS A 34 3.28 -5.20 -3.04
N PRO A 35 3.99 -5.91 -3.95
CA PRO A 35 3.40 -6.39 -5.20
C PRO A 35 2.14 -7.25 -5.00
N MET A 36 2.17 -8.17 -4.03
CA MET A 36 1.03 -9.03 -3.71
C MET A 36 -0.18 -8.22 -3.21
N CYS A 37 0.06 -7.29 -2.27
CA CYS A 37 -0.99 -6.45 -1.72
C CYS A 37 -1.58 -5.52 -2.79
N THR A 38 -0.73 -4.96 -3.65
CA THR A 38 -1.13 -4.10 -4.76
C THR A 38 -2.07 -4.84 -5.72
N GLY A 39 -1.68 -6.04 -6.16
CA GLY A 39 -2.55 -6.86 -7.02
C GLY A 39 -3.88 -7.19 -6.34
N THR A 40 -3.88 -7.42 -5.03
CA THR A 40 -5.12 -7.68 -4.29
C THR A 40 -6.02 -6.45 -4.22
N ILE A 41 -5.46 -5.26 -3.98
CA ILE A 41 -6.22 -4.00 -3.95
C ILE A 41 -6.93 -3.79 -5.28
N VAL A 42 -6.19 -3.95 -6.38
CA VAL A 42 -6.69 -3.84 -7.75
C VAL A 42 -7.83 -4.83 -8.01
N LEU A 43 -7.62 -6.11 -7.71
CA LEU A 43 -8.61 -7.16 -7.95
C LEU A 43 -9.82 -7.10 -7.01
N SER A 44 -9.77 -6.27 -5.96
CA SER A 44 -10.84 -6.09 -4.99
C SER A 44 -11.70 -4.85 -5.25
N PHE A 45 -11.47 -4.14 -6.36
CA PHE A 45 -12.22 -2.93 -6.74
C PHE A 45 -12.21 -1.82 -5.69
N ILE A 46 -11.15 -1.74 -4.87
CA ILE A 46 -10.94 -0.64 -3.93
C ILE A 46 -10.58 0.61 -4.74
N LYS A 47 -11.19 1.76 -4.41
CA LYS A 47 -11.07 2.98 -5.21
C LYS A 47 -10.01 3.95 -4.73
N LYS A 48 -9.63 3.85 -3.45
CA LYS A 48 -8.58 4.70 -2.90
C LYS A 48 -7.69 3.92 -1.94
N VAL A 49 -6.39 4.18 -1.99
CA VAL A 49 -5.44 3.67 -1.01
C VAL A 49 -4.60 4.80 -0.44
N VAL A 50 -4.41 4.81 0.87
CA VAL A 50 -3.63 5.82 1.58
C VAL A 50 -2.63 5.11 2.46
N TRP A 51 -1.36 5.50 2.42
CA TRP A 51 -0.34 4.92 3.30
C TRP A 51 0.54 5.94 3.98
N ALA A 52 1.07 5.59 5.16
CA ALA A 52 1.86 6.51 5.98
C ALA A 52 3.34 6.59 5.54
N ALA A 53 3.97 5.49 5.14
CA ALA A 53 5.38 5.48 4.73
C ALA A 53 5.61 4.75 3.40
N ASN A 54 6.43 5.35 2.53
CA ASN A 54 6.89 4.72 1.30
C ASN A 54 7.91 3.62 1.62
N ASP A 55 7.86 2.52 0.88
CA ASP A 55 8.77 1.36 1.04
C ASP A 55 9.68 1.26 -0.18
N LYS A 56 10.98 1.44 0.02
CA LYS A 56 11.96 1.48 -1.09
C LYS A 56 12.21 0.09 -1.67
N ASP A 57 12.21 -0.93 -0.81
CA ASP A 57 12.62 -2.28 -1.15
C ASP A 57 11.50 -3.04 -1.84
N ILE A 58 10.31 -3.06 -1.23
CA ILE A 58 9.18 -3.86 -1.68
C ILE A 58 7.93 -3.03 -2.00
N GLY A 59 7.95 -1.71 -1.84
CA GLY A 59 6.85 -0.86 -2.29
C GLY A 59 6.64 -0.97 -3.79
N ALA A 60 5.39 -1.22 -4.20
CA ALA A 60 5.04 -1.51 -5.59
C ALA A 60 3.89 -0.67 -6.13
N PHE A 61 3.02 -0.12 -5.27
CA PHE A 61 1.81 0.55 -5.73
C PHE A 61 2.10 1.73 -6.66
N LYS A 62 3.00 2.63 -6.26
CA LYS A 62 3.39 3.77 -7.11
C LYS A 62 4.03 3.31 -8.40
N LYS A 63 4.98 2.38 -8.31
CA LYS A 63 5.69 1.83 -9.48
C LYS A 63 4.69 1.27 -10.49
N PHE A 64 3.72 0.48 -10.06
CA PHE A 64 2.72 -0.11 -10.98
C PHE A 64 1.73 0.92 -11.52
N LYS A 65 1.40 1.96 -10.76
CA LYS A 65 0.48 3.02 -11.21
C LYS A 65 1.16 4.02 -12.17
N GLU A 66 2.44 4.30 -11.97
CA GLU A 66 3.23 5.25 -12.76
C GLU A 66 3.83 4.63 -14.03
N LEU A 67 4.12 3.32 -14.01
CA LEU A 67 4.63 2.61 -15.17
C LEU A 67 3.47 2.17 -16.08
N ASN A 68 3.49 2.64 -17.33
CA ASN A 68 2.62 2.08 -18.36
C ASN A 68 3.00 0.62 -18.61
N SER A 69 2.05 -0.29 -18.38
CA SER A 69 2.20 -1.68 -18.73
C SER A 69 2.00 -1.88 -20.23
N GLU A 70 2.80 -2.75 -20.84
CA GLU A 70 2.57 -3.24 -22.22
C GLU A 70 1.26 -4.02 -22.34
N LEU A 71 0.71 -4.50 -21.22
CA LEU A 71 -0.59 -5.16 -21.15
C LEU A 71 -1.66 -4.12 -20.75
N PRO A 72 -2.53 -3.68 -21.70
CA PRO A 72 -3.45 -2.56 -21.47
C PRO A 72 -4.37 -2.76 -20.27
N ILE A 73 -4.76 -4.01 -19.99
CA ILE A 73 -5.63 -4.35 -18.87
C ILE A 73 -5.08 -3.87 -17.53
N TYR A 74 -3.76 -3.85 -17.33
CA TYR A 74 -3.20 -3.34 -16.07
C TYR A 74 -3.37 -1.82 -15.98
N ASN A 75 -3.19 -1.09 -17.08
CA ASN A 75 -3.38 0.36 -17.08
C ASN A 75 -4.83 0.71 -16.72
N ASP A 76 -5.80 -0.01 -17.30
CA ASP A 76 -7.23 0.17 -17.01
C ASP A 76 -7.57 -0.15 -15.55
N LEU A 77 -7.03 -1.27 -15.05
CA LEU A 77 -7.23 -1.72 -13.68
C LEU A 77 -6.69 -0.73 -12.64
N PHE A 78 -5.55 -0.10 -12.94
CA PHE A 78 -4.97 0.90 -12.06
C PHE A 78 -5.63 2.27 -12.26
N HIS A 79 -6.09 2.62 -13.46
CA HIS A 79 -6.63 3.95 -13.81
C HIS A 79 -7.63 4.46 -12.76
N ASP A 80 -8.58 3.61 -12.37
CA ASP A 80 -9.69 3.94 -11.48
C ASP A 80 -9.35 3.97 -9.98
N ILE A 81 -8.07 3.82 -9.62
CA ILE A 81 -7.63 3.78 -8.22
C ILE A 81 -6.79 5.01 -7.91
N GLU A 82 -7.25 5.82 -6.97
CA GLU A 82 -6.51 6.94 -6.40
C GLU A 82 -5.54 6.43 -5.33
N PHE A 83 -4.36 7.05 -5.22
CA PHE A 83 -3.49 6.84 -4.07
C PHE A 83 -3.02 8.14 -3.43
N VAL A 84 -2.77 8.09 -2.12
CA VAL A 84 -2.14 9.17 -1.37
C VAL A 84 -0.95 8.60 -0.60
N ALA A 85 0.24 9.05 -0.97
CA ALA A 85 1.50 8.54 -0.45
C ALA A 85 2.05 9.45 0.66
N ALA A 86 2.21 8.91 1.88
CA ALA A 86 2.82 9.57 3.03
C ALA A 86 2.30 11.02 3.28
N PRO A 87 0.98 11.24 3.41
CA PRO A 87 0.42 12.58 3.53
C PRO A 87 0.75 13.29 4.86
N TYR A 88 1.07 12.52 5.90
CA TYR A 88 1.30 13.02 7.25
C TYR A 88 2.68 12.62 7.73
N ARG A 89 3.51 13.63 7.98
CA ARG A 89 4.93 13.46 8.29
C ARG A 89 5.18 12.77 9.62
N ASP A 90 4.39 13.12 10.64
CA ASP A 90 4.45 12.50 11.96
C ASP A 90 4.13 11.00 11.91
N LEU A 91 3.14 10.60 11.11
CA LEU A 91 2.79 9.19 10.90
C LEU A 91 3.86 8.45 10.10
N GLU A 92 4.43 9.08 9.08
CA GLU A 92 5.54 8.51 8.31
C GLU A 92 6.72 8.18 9.24
N LEU A 93 7.17 9.16 10.02
CA LEU A 93 8.26 9.01 10.98
C LEU A 93 8.02 7.89 11.98
N ARG A 94 6.81 7.87 12.56
CA ARG A 94 6.42 6.83 13.51
C ARG A 94 6.46 5.44 12.88
N GLN A 95 5.96 5.30 11.64
CA GLN A 95 5.98 4.02 10.94
C GLN A 95 7.41 3.57 10.61
N ARG A 96 8.26 4.47 10.11
CA ARG A 96 9.68 4.17 9.81
C ARG A 96 10.41 3.70 11.06
N LYS A 97 10.25 4.42 12.17
CA LYS A 97 10.83 4.04 13.47
C LYS A 97 10.39 2.65 13.93
N MET A 98 9.10 2.35 13.87
CA MET A 98 8.60 1.03 14.27
C MET A 98 9.17 -0.10 13.40
N LEU A 99 9.33 0.12 12.08
CA LEU A 99 9.92 -0.88 11.18
C LEU A 99 11.42 -1.06 11.39
N ALA A 100 12.15 0.03 11.60
CA ALA A 100 13.56 0.01 11.97
C ALA A 100 13.77 -0.80 13.26
N GLU A 101 13.04 -0.49 14.32
CA GLU A 101 13.09 -1.22 15.61
C GLU A 101 12.76 -2.71 15.43
N TRP A 102 11.73 -3.04 14.65
CA TRP A 102 11.32 -4.41 14.35
C TRP A 102 12.36 -5.19 13.52
N ASN A 103 13.06 -4.53 12.60
CA ASN A 103 14.13 -5.15 11.83
C ASN A 103 15.37 -5.37 12.68
N ASN A 104 15.74 -4.38 13.49
CA ASN A 104 16.86 -4.45 14.43
C ASN A 104 16.65 -5.56 15.46
N SER A 105 15.44 -5.72 16.00
CA SER A 105 15.13 -6.80 16.94
C SER A 105 15.25 -8.21 16.33
N ARG A 106 15.31 -8.31 15.00
CA ARG A 106 15.51 -9.56 14.24
C ARG A 106 16.94 -9.71 13.69
N GLY A 107 17.84 -8.79 14.01
CA GLY A 107 19.23 -8.80 13.54
C GLY A 107 19.46 -8.20 12.16
N TYR A 108 18.44 -7.59 11.53
CA TYR A 108 18.58 -6.87 10.27
C TYR A 108 18.98 -5.42 10.55
N THR A 109 20.24 -5.18 10.89
CA THR A 109 20.73 -3.83 11.25
C THR A 109 21.10 -2.97 10.05
N ASP A 110 21.36 -3.58 8.90
CA ASP A 110 21.61 -2.90 7.62
C ASP A 110 20.31 -2.92 6.80
N ASN A 111 19.46 -1.90 6.98
CA ASN A 111 18.20 -1.80 6.27
C ASN A 111 17.81 -0.33 6.04
N HIS A 112 17.14 -0.04 4.93
CA HIS A 112 16.83 1.33 4.52
C HIS A 112 16.00 2.11 5.55
N TRP A 113 15.20 1.44 6.38
CA TRP A 113 14.43 2.10 7.44
C TRP A 113 15.33 2.69 8.54
N ASN A 114 16.52 2.11 8.78
CA ASN A 114 17.50 2.69 9.70
C ASN A 114 18.17 3.92 9.06
N ASP A 115 18.62 3.79 7.82
CA ASP A 115 19.37 4.85 7.12
C ASP A 115 18.52 6.11 6.95
N GLU A 116 17.23 5.93 6.64
CA GLU A 116 16.28 7.03 6.45
C GLU A 116 15.91 7.74 7.76
N LEU A 117 16.15 7.13 8.93
CA LEU A 117 16.03 7.82 10.22
C LEU A 117 17.30 8.61 10.57
N VAL A 118 18.47 8.13 10.15
CA VAL A 118 19.78 8.76 10.45
C VAL A 118 20.02 10.01 9.58
N ASN A 119 19.59 9.98 8.32
CA ASN A 119 19.74 11.11 7.40
C ASN A 119 18.91 12.35 7.77
N GLU A 120 18.07 12.26 8.81
CA GLU A 120 17.20 13.35 9.27
C GLU A 120 17.65 13.99 10.60
N ILE A 121 18.72 13.50 11.24
CA ILE A 121 19.37 14.20 12.36
C ILE A 121 20.35 15.27 11.84
N VAL A 122 20.67 15.25 10.54
CA VAL A 122 21.71 16.07 9.90
C VAL A 122 21.13 17.13 8.94
N GLN A 123 19.80 17.27 8.88
CA GLN A 123 19.09 18.39 8.22
C GLN A 123 18.28 19.18 9.24
#